data_AF-A0A9P2LKK8-F1
#
_entry.id   AF-A0A9P2LKK8-F1
#
_cell.length_a   1.000
_cell.length_b   1.000
_cell.length_c   1.000
_cell.angle_alpha   90.00
_cell.angle_beta   90.00
_cell.angle_gamma   90.00
#
_symmetry.space_group_name_H-M   'P 1'
#
loop_
_entity.id
_entity.type
_entity.pdbx_description
1 polymer ?
#
loop_
_entity_poly.entity_id
_entity_poly.type
_entity_poly.pdbx_seq_one_letter_code
_entity_poly.pdbx_strand_id
1 'polypeptide(L)'
;MDIYEQKVKVYLLNDIQKENVSVKIAEIIDKTLCKNEKWYEFHEENKFKFYCFNGLYPLEKCGTYLKGKIYNFCIRTVDKKFGEFIRENLVNEYTQYIKVLTIQEKIIPQKYIEKIYSIMPVILKTPKGYWKSNLQLENFEKLIKVNLIKKYNQYYGTKIDENFRLYDNLIFDNKKPVPMKCKNITLLGDKITLYISGNEMAQKLAQFALGTSIGENSARGAGYMNYKWL
;
A
#
# COMPACT_ATOMS: atom_id res chain seq x y z
N MET A 1 2.87 -2.82 -18.15
CA MET A 1 3.35 -3.07 -16.78
C MET A 1 2.22 -3.71 -16.02
N ASP A 2 2.42 -4.94 -15.57
CA ASP A 2 1.37 -5.66 -14.89
C ASP A 2 1.38 -5.32 -13.40
N ILE A 3 0.19 -5.13 -12.84
CA ILE A 3 0.00 -5.02 -11.39
C ILE A 3 -0.72 -6.28 -10.95
N TYR A 4 -0.03 -7.12 -10.21
CA TYR A 4 -0.56 -8.38 -9.68
C TYR A 4 -1.32 -8.05 -8.38
N GLU A 5 -2.64 -8.22 -8.39
CA GLU A 5 -3.49 -8.11 -7.19
C GLU A 5 -3.85 -9.51 -6.69
N GLN A 6 -3.53 -9.75 -5.42
CA GLN A 6 -3.84 -10.96 -4.70
C GLN A 6 -4.92 -10.67 -3.68
N LYS A 7 -6.13 -11.20 -3.95
CA LYS A 7 -7.24 -11.14 -3.02
C LYS A 7 -7.11 -12.30 -2.03
N VAL A 8 -6.77 -11.96 -0.80
CA VAL A 8 -6.53 -12.91 0.28
C VAL A 8 -7.77 -13.01 1.15
N LYS A 9 -8.37 -14.19 1.20
CA LYS A 9 -9.47 -14.50 2.11
C LYS A 9 -8.89 -15.08 3.40
N VAL A 10 -9.32 -14.55 4.54
CA VAL A 10 -8.83 -14.94 5.86
C VAL A 10 -9.96 -15.23 6.83
N TYR A 11 -9.70 -16.12 7.78
CA TYR A 11 -10.50 -16.37 8.96
C TYR A 11 -9.80 -15.77 10.18
N LEU A 12 -10.53 -15.05 11.04
CA LEU A 12 -9.96 -14.50 12.27
C LEU A 12 -10.05 -15.51 13.42
N LEU A 13 -8.89 -15.81 14.00
CA LEU A 13 -8.75 -16.68 15.17
C LEU A 13 -8.95 -15.91 16.49
N ASN A 14 -8.78 -14.59 16.47
CA ASN A 14 -9.00 -13.68 17.59
C ASN A 14 -9.50 -12.32 17.09
N ASP A 15 -10.15 -11.56 17.97
CA ASP A 15 -10.62 -10.21 17.66
C ASP A 15 -9.43 -9.28 17.34
N ILE A 16 -9.63 -8.37 16.39
CA ILE A 16 -8.62 -7.38 15.99
C ILE A 16 -9.25 -5.99 16.02
N GLN A 17 -8.74 -5.10 16.86
CA GLN A 17 -9.10 -3.68 16.82
C GLN A 17 -8.62 -3.03 15.52
N LYS A 18 -9.42 -2.14 14.92
CA LYS A 18 -9.15 -1.52 13.60
C LYS A 18 -7.75 -0.89 13.51
N GLU A 19 -7.24 -0.34 14.60
CA GLU A 19 -5.91 0.28 14.66
C GLU A 19 -4.77 -0.73 14.54
N ASN A 20 -5.04 -2.00 14.85
CA ASN A 20 -4.05 -3.09 14.84
C ASN A 20 -4.12 -3.94 13.56
N VAL A 21 -5.10 -3.73 12.69
CA VAL A 21 -5.31 -4.56 11.49
C VAL A 21 -4.09 -4.60 10.57
N SER A 22 -3.53 -3.44 10.24
CA SER A 22 -2.34 -3.37 9.37
C SER A 22 -1.14 -4.10 9.97
N VAL A 23 -0.98 -4.01 11.30
CA VAL A 23 0.08 -4.72 12.03
C VAL A 23 -0.13 -6.22 11.97
N LYS A 24 -1.36 -6.72 12.16
CA LYS A 24 -1.67 -8.15 12.10
C LYS A 24 -1.54 -8.74 10.70
N ILE A 25 -1.88 -7.96 9.67
CA ILE A 25 -1.63 -8.35 8.28
C ILE A 25 -0.12 -8.35 7.97
N ALA A 26 0.63 -7.34 8.43
CA ALA A 26 2.08 -7.31 8.27
C ALA A 26 2.75 -8.52 8.95
N GLU A 27 2.32 -8.90 10.16
CA GLU A 27 2.88 -10.05 10.90
C GLU A 27 2.79 -11.37 10.11
N ILE A 28 1.65 -11.64 9.45
CA ILE A 28 1.50 -12.89 8.68
C ILE A 28 2.28 -12.85 7.36
N ILE A 29 2.39 -11.67 6.72
CA ILE A 29 3.23 -11.49 5.53
C ILE A 29 4.71 -11.67 5.91
N ASP A 30 5.17 -11.03 6.98
CA ASP A 30 6.54 -11.15 7.49
C ASP A 30 6.87 -12.60 7.84
N LYS A 31 5.99 -13.29 8.57
CA LYS A 31 6.14 -14.74 8.85
C LYS A 31 6.31 -15.55 7.56
N THR A 32 5.56 -15.22 6.51
CA THR A 32 5.65 -15.91 5.21
C THR A 32 7.01 -15.66 4.56
N LEU A 33 7.50 -14.41 4.56
CA LEU A 33 8.80 -14.05 3.99
C LEU A 33 9.96 -14.79 4.68
N CYS A 34 9.86 -15.02 5.99
CA CYS A 34 10.89 -15.73 6.75
C CYS A 34 11.02 -17.23 6.43
N LYS A 35 10.13 -17.82 5.61
CA LYS A 35 10.22 -19.23 5.21
C LYS A 35 11.33 -19.53 4.20
N ASN A 36 11.86 -18.50 3.55
CA ASN A 36 12.82 -18.65 2.47
C ASN A 36 13.93 -17.61 2.63
N GLU A 37 15.19 -18.05 2.56
CA GLU A 37 16.36 -17.20 2.80
C GLU A 37 16.39 -15.94 1.92
N LYS A 38 16.15 -16.08 0.61
CA LYS A 38 16.08 -14.94 -0.31
C LYS A 38 15.00 -13.93 0.10
N TRP A 39 13.84 -14.40 0.54
CA TRP A 39 12.74 -13.51 0.93
C TRP A 39 12.92 -12.91 2.33
N TYR A 40 13.64 -13.62 3.20
CA TYR A 40 14.10 -13.11 4.48
C TYR A 40 15.13 -11.98 4.31
N GLU A 41 16.15 -12.17 3.46
CA GLU A 41 17.10 -11.10 3.11
C GLU A 41 16.39 -9.90 2.48
N PHE A 42 15.48 -10.18 1.54
CA PHE A 42 14.62 -9.16 0.96
C PHE A 42 13.81 -8.42 2.02
N HIS A 43 13.34 -9.08 3.10
CA HIS A 43 12.60 -8.45 4.19
C HIS A 43 13.48 -7.51 5.02
N GLU A 44 14.70 -7.93 5.36
CA GLU A 44 15.64 -7.19 6.19
C GLU A 44 16.25 -5.98 5.48
N GLU A 45 16.47 -6.05 4.15
CA GLU A 45 17.15 -5.00 3.41
C GLU A 45 16.37 -3.67 3.41
N ASN A 46 17.00 -2.55 3.77
CA ASN A 46 16.33 -1.25 3.77
C ASN A 46 16.18 -0.66 2.35
N LYS A 47 15.21 -1.18 1.59
CA LYS A 47 14.87 -0.75 0.22
C LYS A 47 13.37 -0.65 -0.01
N PHE A 48 12.97 -0.03 -1.13
CA PHE A 48 11.60 -0.17 -1.62
C PHE A 48 11.29 -1.64 -1.90
N LYS A 49 10.21 -2.13 -1.30
CA LYS A 49 9.79 -3.52 -1.41
C LYS A 49 8.89 -3.77 -2.63
N PHE A 50 8.43 -2.71 -3.29
CA PHE A 50 7.59 -2.76 -4.49
C PHE A 50 6.27 -3.56 -4.36
N TYR A 51 5.79 -3.76 -3.14
CA TYR A 51 4.46 -4.26 -2.83
C TYR A 51 3.76 -3.37 -1.79
N CYS A 52 2.43 -3.47 -1.73
CA CYS A 52 1.61 -2.83 -0.72
C CYS A 52 0.36 -3.69 -0.42
N PHE A 53 -0.32 -3.41 0.69
CA PHE A 53 -1.57 -4.09 1.03
C PHE A 53 -2.56 -3.14 1.73
N ASN A 54 -3.84 -3.50 1.77
CA ASN A 54 -4.88 -2.74 2.46
C ASN A 54 -5.37 -3.43 3.75
N GLY A 55 -6.31 -2.80 4.45
CA GLY A 55 -6.98 -3.39 5.61
C GLY A 55 -8.00 -4.47 5.26
N LEU A 56 -8.61 -5.05 6.30
CA LEU A 56 -9.66 -6.06 6.18
C LEU A 56 -10.98 -5.45 5.66
N TYR A 57 -11.72 -6.26 4.91
CA TYR A 57 -13.05 -5.96 4.37
C TYR A 57 -13.98 -7.19 4.52
N PRO A 58 -15.27 -7.02 4.84
CA PRO A 58 -16.00 -5.76 5.06
C PRO A 58 -15.56 -5.02 6.32
N LEU A 59 -15.81 -3.71 6.37
CA LEU A 59 -15.51 -2.88 7.54
C LEU A 59 -16.53 -3.14 8.65
N GLU A 60 -16.06 -3.34 9.88
CA GLU A 60 -16.92 -3.50 11.06
C GLU A 60 -17.26 -2.13 11.67
N LYS A 61 -18.55 -1.89 11.93
CA LYS A 61 -19.06 -0.59 12.43
C LYS A 61 -18.53 -0.24 13.82
N CYS A 62 -18.36 -1.24 14.69
CA CYS A 62 -17.84 -1.08 16.04
C CYS A 62 -16.32 -0.88 16.09
N GLY A 63 -15.63 -0.98 14.95
CA GLY A 63 -14.17 -0.87 14.90
C GLY A 63 -13.41 -2.10 15.37
N THR A 64 -14.09 -3.18 15.73
CA THR A 64 -13.48 -4.47 16.07
C THR A 64 -13.83 -5.51 15.02
N TYR A 65 -12.81 -6.10 14.40
CA TYR A 65 -12.95 -7.25 13.52
C TYR A 65 -13.06 -8.51 14.36
N LEU A 66 -14.16 -9.24 14.18
CA LEU A 66 -14.57 -10.30 15.08
C LEU A 66 -13.95 -11.66 14.73
N LYS A 67 -13.50 -12.37 15.78
CA LYS A 67 -13.14 -13.79 15.78
C LYS A 67 -14.27 -14.62 15.19
N GLY A 68 -13.91 -15.69 14.49
CA GLY A 68 -14.89 -16.60 13.91
C GLY A 68 -15.45 -16.14 12.57
N LYS A 69 -15.13 -14.93 12.11
CA LYS A 69 -15.59 -14.39 10.83
C LYS A 69 -14.53 -14.47 9.74
N ILE A 70 -15.01 -14.44 8.50
CA ILE A 70 -14.19 -14.38 7.29
C ILE A 70 -14.12 -12.93 6.80
N TYR A 71 -12.92 -12.48 6.47
CA TYR A 71 -12.65 -11.19 5.85
C TYR A 71 -11.74 -11.37 4.64
N ASN A 72 -11.55 -10.29 3.89
CA ASN A 72 -10.61 -10.24 2.79
C ASN A 72 -9.70 -9.03 2.94
N PHE A 73 -8.46 -9.16 2.48
CA PHE A 73 -7.59 -8.03 2.18
C PHE A 73 -6.91 -8.28 0.83
N CYS A 74 -6.23 -7.28 0.30
CA CYS A 74 -5.57 -7.32 -1.00
C CYS A 74 -4.10 -6.96 -0.84
N ILE A 75 -3.24 -7.78 -1.42
CA ILE A 75 -1.82 -7.46 -1.65
C ILE A 75 -1.67 -7.08 -3.12
N ARG A 76 -0.90 -6.04 -3.42
CA ARG A 76 -0.53 -5.68 -4.78
C ARG A 76 0.98 -5.56 -4.91
N THR A 77 1.49 -5.93 -6.07
CA THR A 77 2.91 -5.81 -6.42
C THR A 77 3.08 -5.56 -7.91
N VAL A 78 4.19 -4.94 -8.27
CA VAL A 78 4.69 -4.86 -9.66
C VAL A 78 5.61 -6.01 -10.01
N ASP A 79 6.13 -6.73 -9.01
CA ASP A 79 7.06 -7.84 -9.16
C ASP A 79 6.30 -9.17 -9.24
N LYS A 80 6.33 -9.79 -10.42
CA LYS A 80 5.71 -11.09 -10.70
C LYS A 80 6.22 -12.20 -9.77
N LYS A 81 7.53 -12.25 -9.49
CA LYS A 81 8.14 -13.28 -8.64
C LYS A 81 7.70 -13.14 -7.19
N PHE A 82 7.53 -11.90 -6.72
CA PHE A 82 6.95 -11.65 -5.40
C PHE A 82 5.49 -12.12 -5.35
N GLY A 83 4.72 -11.82 -6.40
CA GLY A 83 3.34 -12.32 -6.54
C GLY A 83 3.29 -13.85 -6.44
N GLU A 84 4.02 -14.55 -7.31
CA GLU A 84 4.08 -16.02 -7.32
C GLU A 84 4.45 -16.59 -5.94
N PHE A 85 5.47 -16.03 -5.29
CA PHE A 85 5.87 -16.44 -3.95
C PHE A 85 4.74 -16.32 -2.93
N ILE A 86 4.07 -15.15 -2.85
CA ILE A 86 2.97 -14.95 -1.91
C ILE A 86 1.81 -15.90 -2.21
N ARG A 87 1.44 -16.07 -3.48
CA ARG A 87 0.36 -16.97 -3.90
C ARG A 87 0.60 -18.41 -3.44
N GLU A 88 1.85 -18.86 -3.49
CA GLU A 88 2.23 -20.24 -3.15
C GLU A 88 2.48 -20.45 -1.65
N ASN A 89 2.97 -19.43 -0.93
CA ASN A 89 3.48 -19.61 0.43
C ASN A 89 2.62 -18.98 1.53
N LEU A 90 1.75 -18.02 1.20
CA LEU A 90 0.85 -17.37 2.16
C LEU A 90 -0.47 -18.16 2.33
N VAL A 91 -0.86 -18.98 1.36
CA VAL A 91 -2.04 -19.87 1.52
C VAL A 91 -1.81 -20.83 2.69
N ASN A 92 -2.83 -21.03 3.51
CA ASN A 92 -2.79 -21.83 4.74
C ASN A 92 -1.87 -21.31 5.86
N GLU A 93 -1.20 -20.17 5.67
CA GLU A 93 -0.47 -19.54 6.76
C GLU A 93 -1.39 -19.07 7.88
N TYR A 94 -0.84 -19.05 9.09
CA TYR A 94 -1.57 -18.59 10.26
C TYR A 94 -0.66 -17.92 11.28
N THR A 95 -1.24 -16.97 12.02
CA THR A 95 -0.69 -16.38 13.24
C THR A 95 -1.65 -16.66 14.39
N GLN A 96 -1.44 -16.05 15.56
CA GLN A 96 -2.43 -16.08 16.64
C GLN A 96 -3.78 -15.44 16.23
N TYR A 97 -3.79 -14.53 15.24
CA TYR A 97 -4.97 -13.72 14.91
C TYR A 97 -5.61 -14.08 13.57
N ILE A 98 -4.82 -14.46 12.58
CA ILE A 98 -5.27 -14.61 11.19
C ILE A 98 -4.91 -16.01 10.69
N LYS A 99 -5.84 -16.68 10.01
CA LYS A 99 -5.57 -17.85 9.17
C LYS A 99 -5.94 -17.53 7.73
N VAL A 100 -5.03 -17.73 6.79
CA VAL A 100 -5.27 -17.56 5.36
C VAL A 100 -5.98 -18.79 4.81
N LEU A 101 -7.08 -18.55 4.10
CA LEU A 101 -7.91 -19.60 3.51
C LEU A 101 -7.59 -19.81 2.04
N THR A 102 -7.67 -18.73 1.25
CA THR A 102 -7.51 -18.78 -0.21
C THR A 102 -6.89 -17.50 -0.72
N ILE A 103 -6.14 -17.58 -1.82
CA ILE A 103 -5.62 -16.43 -2.55
C ILE A 103 -6.09 -16.53 -4.00
N GLN A 104 -6.70 -15.46 -4.51
CA GLN A 104 -7.03 -15.31 -5.92
C GLN A 104 -6.19 -14.20 -6.53
N GLU A 105 -5.42 -14.54 -7.56
CA GLU A 105 -4.62 -13.58 -8.30
C GLU A 105 -5.39 -13.05 -9.50
N LYS A 106 -5.22 -11.75 -9.77
CA LYS A 106 -5.63 -11.12 -11.02
C LYS A 106 -4.64 -10.04 -11.40
N ILE A 107 -4.61 -9.71 -12.69
CA ILE A 107 -3.88 -8.54 -13.19
C ILE A 107 -4.84 -7.36 -13.24
N ILE A 108 -4.43 -6.19 -12.73
CA ILE A 108 -5.20 -4.95 -12.88
C ILE A 108 -5.04 -4.47 -14.32
N PRO A 109 -6.15 -4.30 -15.08
CA PRO A 109 -6.08 -3.79 -16.45
C PRO A 109 -5.42 -2.41 -16.50
N GLN A 110 -4.56 -2.22 -17.50
CA GLN A 110 -4.01 -0.90 -17.82
C GLN A 110 -5.02 -0.15 -18.67
N LYS A 111 -5.67 0.85 -18.07
CA LYS A 111 -6.61 1.76 -18.73
C LYS A 111 -6.30 3.18 -18.29
N TYR A 112 -6.85 4.14 -19.02
CA TYR A 112 -6.70 5.55 -18.66
C TYR A 112 -7.31 5.81 -17.28
N ILE A 113 -6.51 6.35 -16.37
CA ILE A 113 -6.89 6.60 -14.98
C ILE A 113 -7.34 8.05 -14.86
N GLU A 114 -8.61 8.27 -14.51
CA GLU A 114 -9.14 9.58 -14.13
C GLU A 114 -8.56 10.01 -12.78
N LYS A 115 -8.66 9.11 -11.79
CA LYS A 115 -8.15 9.39 -10.44
C LYS A 115 -7.69 8.15 -9.70
N ILE A 116 -6.77 8.36 -8.78
CA ILE A 116 -6.41 7.41 -7.72
C ILE A 116 -6.74 8.02 -6.36
N TYR A 117 -7.20 7.19 -5.43
CA TYR A 117 -7.58 7.64 -4.10
C TYR A 117 -7.16 6.64 -3.05
N SER A 118 -6.68 7.13 -1.91
CA SER A 118 -6.07 6.29 -0.89
C SER A 118 -7.12 5.55 -0.07
N ILE A 119 -6.96 4.23 0.07
CA ILE A 119 -7.73 3.41 1.00
C ILE A 119 -7.07 3.46 2.39
N MET A 120 -5.75 3.34 2.40
CA MET A 120 -4.89 3.44 3.57
C MET A 120 -4.20 4.81 3.57
N PRO A 121 -3.93 5.42 4.75
CA PRO A 121 -3.37 6.77 4.80
C PRO A 121 -2.00 6.86 4.12
N VAL A 122 -1.79 7.92 3.36
CA VAL A 122 -0.50 8.27 2.78
C VAL A 122 0.37 8.89 3.88
N ILE A 123 1.53 8.27 4.11
CA ILE A 123 2.50 8.71 5.11
C ILE A 123 3.70 9.30 4.38
N LEU A 124 4.08 10.51 4.79
CA LEU A 124 5.34 11.14 4.43
C LEU A 124 6.05 11.50 5.73
N LYS A 125 7.27 11.01 5.91
CA LYS A 125 8.04 11.28 7.12
C LYS A 125 8.83 12.55 6.94
N THR A 126 8.64 13.48 7.87
CA THR A 126 9.47 14.68 7.97
C THR A 126 10.33 14.59 9.22
N PRO A 127 11.45 15.33 9.31
CA PRO A 127 12.28 15.36 10.52
C PRO A 127 11.51 15.76 11.79
N LYS A 128 10.40 16.49 11.64
CA LYS A 128 9.54 16.96 12.73
C LYS A 128 8.21 16.18 12.84
N GLY A 129 8.13 15.00 12.23
CA GLY A 129 6.94 14.14 12.26
C GLY A 129 5.90 14.50 11.19
N TYR A 130 4.64 14.70 11.59
CA TYR A 130 3.53 14.96 10.67
C TYR A 130 3.76 16.23 9.83
N TRP A 131 3.37 16.19 8.56
CA TRP A 131 3.79 17.22 7.60
C TRP A 131 3.09 18.56 7.79
N LYS A 132 1.79 18.60 8.14
CA LYS A 132 1.02 19.87 8.16
C LYS A 132 1.55 20.92 9.14
N SER A 133 2.23 20.49 10.20
CA SER A 133 2.86 21.41 11.17
C SER A 133 4.22 21.94 10.72
N ASN A 134 4.81 21.37 9.66
CA ASN A 134 6.23 21.51 9.36
C ASN A 134 6.56 21.76 7.88
N LEU A 135 5.61 21.54 6.97
CA LEU A 135 5.77 21.69 5.53
C LEU A 135 4.60 22.47 4.94
N GLN A 136 4.92 23.33 3.98
CA GLN A 136 3.94 23.92 3.07
C GLN A 136 3.36 22.85 2.14
N LEU A 137 2.16 23.10 1.61
CA LEU A 137 1.44 22.17 0.75
C LEU A 137 2.27 21.81 -0.50
N GLU A 138 2.91 22.78 -1.12
CA GLU A 138 3.73 22.60 -2.33
C GLU A 138 4.88 21.60 -2.08
N ASN A 139 5.44 21.61 -0.87
CA ASN A 139 6.48 20.65 -0.48
C ASN A 139 5.92 19.24 -0.24
N PHE A 140 4.71 19.13 0.32
CA PHE A 140 4.00 17.85 0.42
C PHE A 140 3.73 17.26 -0.97
N GLU A 141 3.20 18.07 -1.88
CA GLU A 141 2.94 17.71 -3.28
C GLU A 141 4.22 17.23 -3.99
N LYS A 142 5.31 17.98 -3.81
CA LYS A 142 6.64 17.60 -4.33
C LYS A 142 7.11 16.26 -3.76
N LEU A 143 6.97 16.02 -2.46
CA LEU A 143 7.40 14.77 -1.84
C LEU A 143 6.62 13.55 -2.36
N ILE A 144 5.31 13.68 -2.63
CA ILE A 144 4.51 12.62 -3.28
C ILE A 144 5.13 12.28 -4.64
N LYS A 145 5.35 13.29 -5.48
CA LYS A 145 5.89 13.09 -6.83
C LYS A 145 7.29 12.49 -6.79
N VAL A 146 8.19 13.05 -5.99
CA VAL A 146 9.57 12.57 -5.85
C VAL A 146 9.61 11.13 -5.34
N ASN A 147 8.76 10.75 -4.39
CA ASN A 147 8.69 9.37 -3.89
C ASN A 147 8.34 8.38 -5.02
N LEU A 148 7.33 8.69 -5.83
CA LEU A 148 6.93 7.83 -6.95
C LEU A 148 8.02 7.74 -8.03
N ILE A 149 8.64 8.87 -8.38
CA ILE A 149 9.74 8.92 -9.35
C ILE A 149 10.91 8.06 -8.86
N LYS A 150 11.30 8.19 -7.59
CA LYS A 150 12.39 7.39 -7.00
C LYS A 150 12.09 5.89 -7.06
N LYS A 151 10.89 5.47 -6.68
CA LYS A 151 10.47 4.06 -6.76
C LYS A 151 10.50 3.56 -8.21
N TYR A 152 9.98 4.35 -9.15
CA TYR A 152 9.92 3.99 -10.57
C TYR A 152 11.32 3.85 -11.18
N ASN A 153 12.17 4.86 -10.97
CA ASN A 153 13.57 4.86 -11.41
C ASN A 153 14.35 3.67 -10.82
N GLN A 154 14.19 3.39 -9.52
CA GLN A 154 14.84 2.24 -8.87
C GLN A 154 14.33 0.90 -9.43
N TYR A 155 13.02 0.76 -9.67
CA TYR A 155 12.44 -0.49 -10.17
C TYR A 155 12.87 -0.80 -11.61
N TYR A 156 12.90 0.22 -12.48
CA TYR A 156 13.23 0.07 -13.89
C TYR A 156 14.70 0.29 -14.24
N GLY A 157 15.55 0.67 -13.27
CA GLY A 157 16.95 1.03 -13.54
C GLY A 157 17.07 2.21 -14.50
N THR A 158 16.19 3.21 -14.36
CA THR A 158 16.08 4.35 -15.28
C THR A 158 16.18 5.69 -14.55
N LYS A 159 16.21 6.78 -15.33
CA LYS A 159 16.11 8.16 -14.86
C LYS A 159 15.17 8.92 -15.79
N ILE A 160 13.90 8.99 -15.41
CA ILE A 160 12.89 9.71 -16.20
C ILE A 160 13.08 11.22 -16.13
N ASP A 161 12.62 11.93 -17.17
CA ASP A 161 12.45 13.39 -17.13
C ASP A 161 11.37 13.73 -16.09
N GLU A 162 11.70 14.62 -15.16
CA GLU A 162 10.81 15.05 -14.08
C GLU A 162 9.91 16.24 -14.50
N ASN A 163 10.10 16.80 -15.70
CA ASN A 163 9.35 17.93 -16.22
C ASN A 163 7.96 17.55 -16.78
N PHE A 164 7.09 17.08 -15.88
CA PHE A 164 5.70 16.78 -16.18
C PHE A 164 4.79 17.07 -14.98
N ARG A 165 3.50 17.28 -15.23
CA ARG A 165 2.49 17.41 -14.17
C ARG A 165 1.99 16.01 -13.79
N LEU A 166 2.01 15.66 -12.50
CA LEU A 166 1.55 14.33 -12.05
C LEU A 166 0.02 14.25 -11.95
N TYR A 167 -0.63 15.30 -11.44
CA TYR A 167 -2.07 15.38 -11.28
C TYR A 167 -2.56 16.81 -11.50
N ASP A 168 -3.82 16.92 -11.89
CA ASP A 168 -4.51 18.19 -12.12
C ASP A 168 -5.18 18.72 -10.86
N ASN A 169 -5.59 17.83 -9.95
CA ASN A 169 -6.20 18.21 -8.67
C ASN A 169 -5.83 17.23 -7.54
N LEU A 170 -5.69 17.76 -6.32
CA LEU A 170 -5.45 17.03 -5.07
C LEU A 170 -6.56 17.37 -4.06
N ILE A 171 -7.21 16.35 -3.52
CA ILE A 171 -8.23 16.46 -2.48
C ILE A 171 -7.76 15.72 -1.23
N PHE A 172 -7.94 16.33 -0.06
CA PHE A 172 -7.81 15.65 1.23
C PHE A 172 -9.17 15.11 1.69
N ASP A 173 -9.29 13.80 1.79
CA ASP A 173 -10.53 13.09 2.14
C ASP A 173 -10.78 13.02 3.66
N ASN A 174 -9.83 13.50 4.46
CA ASN A 174 -9.88 13.51 5.93
C ASN A 174 -9.72 14.94 6.50
N LYS A 175 -10.49 15.25 7.56
CA LYS A 175 -10.38 16.52 8.30
C LYS A 175 -9.23 16.54 9.31
N LYS A 176 -8.98 15.40 9.95
CA LYS A 176 -7.92 15.18 10.95
C LYS A 176 -6.97 14.09 10.46
N PRO A 177 -5.67 14.12 10.83
CA PRO A 177 -4.74 13.08 10.43
C PRO A 177 -5.24 11.70 10.83
N VAL A 178 -4.99 10.71 9.97
CA VAL A 178 -5.36 9.32 10.21
C VAL A 178 -4.17 8.60 10.83
N PRO A 179 -4.29 8.10 12.08
CA PRO A 179 -3.22 7.36 12.73
C PRO A 179 -3.09 5.96 12.14
N MET A 180 -1.85 5.51 11.96
CA MET A 180 -1.51 4.15 11.55
C MET A 180 -0.42 3.60 12.48
N LYS A 181 -0.71 2.50 13.17
CA LYS A 181 0.30 1.80 13.97
C LYS A 181 1.30 1.12 13.05
N CYS A 182 2.58 1.28 13.38
CA CYS A 182 3.68 0.62 12.72
C CYS A 182 4.70 0.21 13.78
N LYS A 183 4.77 -1.10 14.08
CA LYS A 183 5.55 -1.62 15.23
C LYS A 183 5.12 -0.87 16.51
N ASN A 184 6.06 -0.24 17.22
CA ASN A 184 5.82 0.42 18.50
C ASN A 184 5.50 1.92 18.38
N ILE A 185 5.40 2.46 17.17
CA ILE A 185 5.11 3.87 16.93
C ILE A 185 3.78 4.06 16.19
N THR A 186 3.20 5.25 16.34
CA THR A 186 2.04 5.69 15.55
C THR A 186 2.49 6.74 14.54
N LEU A 187 2.25 6.47 13.26
CA LEU A 187 2.50 7.40 12.18
C LEU A 187 1.20 8.10 11.81
N LEU A 188 1.29 9.39 11.49
CA LEU A 188 0.15 10.19 11.05
C LEU A 188 0.25 10.39 9.53
N GLY A 189 -0.85 10.15 8.84
CA GLY A 189 -0.98 10.38 7.40
C GLY A 189 -2.31 11.01 7.04
N ASP A 190 -2.49 11.26 5.75
CA ASP A 190 -3.74 11.78 5.20
C ASP A 190 -4.32 10.83 4.17
N LYS A 191 -5.65 10.84 4.04
CA LYS A 191 -6.32 10.24 2.90
C LYS A 191 -6.42 11.28 1.80
N ILE A 192 -5.96 10.92 0.62
CA ILE A 192 -5.93 11.81 -0.52
C ILE A 192 -6.56 11.17 -1.75
N THR A 193 -7.10 12.03 -2.61
CA THR A 193 -7.52 11.73 -3.97
C THR A 193 -6.74 12.61 -4.94
N LEU A 194 -6.11 11.98 -5.94
CA LEU A 194 -5.36 12.64 -7.01
C LEU A 194 -6.09 12.42 -8.34
N TYR A 195 -6.46 13.50 -9.02
CA TYR A 195 -6.97 13.46 -10.40
C TYR A 195 -5.79 13.49 -11.36
N ILE A 196 -5.49 12.36 -11.99
CA ILE A 196 -4.22 12.15 -12.68
C ILE A 196 -4.19 12.91 -14.00
N SER A 197 -3.08 13.61 -14.25
CA SER A 197 -2.92 14.36 -15.49
C SER A 197 -2.86 13.42 -16.69
N GLY A 198 -3.28 13.93 -17.85
CA GLY A 198 -3.41 13.10 -19.04
C GLY A 198 -2.13 12.72 -19.78
N ASN A 199 -0.98 13.24 -19.35
CA ASN A 199 0.30 12.92 -19.98
C ASN A 199 0.73 11.48 -19.65
N GLU A 200 1.55 10.92 -20.54
CA GLU A 200 1.96 9.52 -20.48
C GLU A 200 2.67 9.15 -19.16
N MET A 201 3.55 10.02 -18.66
CA MET A 201 4.32 9.74 -17.46
C MET A 201 3.44 9.76 -16.20
N ALA A 202 2.48 10.69 -16.11
CA ALA A 202 1.50 10.72 -15.04
C ALA A 202 0.66 9.43 -15.01
N GLN A 203 0.16 8.98 -16.16
CA GLN A 203 -0.59 7.73 -16.29
C GLN A 203 0.25 6.50 -15.92
N LYS A 204 1.52 6.44 -16.37
CA LYS A 204 2.46 5.39 -16.00
C LYS A 204 2.72 5.34 -14.49
N LEU A 205 2.98 6.48 -13.86
CA LEU A 205 3.22 6.56 -12.42
C LEU A 205 1.98 6.29 -11.60
N ALA A 206 0.79 6.69 -12.07
CA ALA A 206 -0.47 6.38 -11.41
C ALA A 206 -0.73 4.86 -11.41
N GLN A 207 -0.52 4.19 -12.55
CA GLN A 207 -0.61 2.73 -12.62
C GLN A 207 0.43 2.06 -11.70
N PHE A 208 1.67 2.56 -11.69
CA PHE A 208 2.75 2.05 -10.82
C PHE A 208 2.41 2.19 -9.33
N ALA A 209 1.78 3.31 -8.95
CA ALA A 209 1.35 3.57 -7.58
C ALA A 209 0.28 2.57 -7.09
N LEU A 210 -0.49 1.94 -8.00
CA LEU A 210 -1.44 0.89 -7.62
C LEU A 210 -0.75 -0.36 -7.08
N GLY A 211 0.45 -0.69 -7.59
CA GLY A 211 1.25 -1.82 -7.13
C GLY A 211 2.21 -1.48 -5.98
N THR A 212 2.64 -0.22 -5.91
CA THR A 212 3.74 0.19 -5.01
C THR A 212 3.37 1.22 -3.95
N SER A 213 2.10 1.64 -3.88
CA SER A 213 1.54 2.70 -3.03
C SER A 213 2.17 4.09 -3.22
N ILE A 214 1.49 5.12 -2.69
CA ILE A 214 2.05 6.47 -2.60
C ILE A 214 2.69 6.70 -1.22
N GLY A 215 3.84 7.38 -1.21
CA GLY A 215 4.53 7.75 0.03
C GLY A 215 5.37 6.62 0.61
N GLU A 216 5.49 6.61 1.93
CA GLU A 216 6.39 5.72 2.66
C GLU A 216 5.62 4.62 3.40
N ASN A 217 6.34 3.59 3.87
CA ASN A 217 5.78 2.46 4.62
C ASN A 217 4.78 1.57 3.85
N SER A 218 4.96 1.43 2.54
CA SER A 218 4.17 0.57 1.64
C SER A 218 4.02 -0.87 2.14
N ALA A 219 5.14 -1.47 2.53
CA ALA A 219 5.22 -2.83 3.08
C ALA A 219 4.59 -2.98 4.48
N ARG A 220 4.08 -1.90 5.06
CA ARG A 220 3.33 -1.86 6.33
C ARG A 220 1.87 -1.43 6.11
N GLY A 221 1.44 -1.36 4.86
CA GLY A 221 0.06 -1.08 4.45
C GLY A 221 -0.25 0.40 4.22
N ALA A 222 0.73 1.31 4.32
CA ALA A 222 0.47 2.73 4.07
C ALA A 222 0.30 3.03 2.57
N GLY A 223 -0.48 4.07 2.27
CA GLY A 223 -0.59 4.64 0.93
C GLY A 223 -1.20 3.73 -0.13
N TYR A 224 -1.85 2.64 0.25
CA TYR A 224 -2.54 1.76 -0.68
C TYR A 224 -3.63 2.53 -1.43
N MET A 225 -3.53 2.57 -2.75
CA MET A 225 -4.42 3.35 -3.61
C MET A 225 -5.48 2.46 -4.27
N ASN A 226 -6.69 2.99 -4.44
CA ASN A 226 -7.66 2.48 -5.40
C ASN A 226 -7.81 3.48 -6.55
N TYR A 227 -8.54 3.10 -7.60
CA TYR A 227 -8.59 3.87 -8.85
C TYR A 227 -10.00 3.99 -9.40
N LYS A 228 -10.18 4.98 -10.27
CA LYS A 228 -11.32 5.12 -11.18
C LYS A 228 -10.77 5.36 -12.59
N TRP A 229 -11.18 4.53 -13.53
CA TRP A 229 -10.87 4.74 -14.94
C TRP A 229 -11.78 5.81 -15.53
N LEU A 230 -11.29 6.47 -16.58
CA LEU A 230 -12.12 7.33 -17.43
C LEU A 230 -13.07 6.47 -18.28
#